data_AF-A0A1B6GZ61-F1
#
_entry.id   AF-A0A1B6GZ61-F1
#
_cell.length_a   1.000
_cell.length_b   1.000
_cell.length_c   1.000
_cell.angle_alpha   90.00
_cell.angle_beta   90.00
_cell.angle_gamma   90.00
#
_symmetry.space_group_name_H-M   'P 1'
#
loop_
_entity.id
_entity.type
_entity.pdbx_description
1 polymer ?
#
loop_
_entity_poly.entity_id
_entity_poly.type
_entity_poly.pdbx_seq_one_letter_code
_entity_poly.pdbx_strand_id
1 'polypeptide(L)'
;ATHGFLGPLPIADPQSLNPACREDSVLLAAALENRTLWAEQMWDASAKSPVGLLTGTGVQFGNFDECLDVQQPLSSQYCLVTLVLDVPPGYDTLDPETERY
;
A
#
# COMPACT_ATOMS: atom_id res chain seq x y z
N ALA A 1 11.81 -22.39 7.39
CA ALA A 1 11.40 -21.68 8.61
C ALA A 1 10.52 -20.51 8.21
N THR A 2 9.21 -20.69 8.30
CA THR A 2 8.20 -19.65 8.05
C THR A 2 8.19 -18.70 9.24
N HIS A 3 8.99 -17.65 9.17
CA HIS A 3 8.93 -16.57 10.16
C HIS A 3 7.68 -15.74 9.85
N GLY A 4 6.64 -15.94 10.66
CA GLY A 4 5.51 -15.05 10.73
C GLY A 4 5.97 -13.66 11.14
N PHE A 5 5.95 -12.75 10.18
CA PHE A 5 5.69 -11.33 10.35
C PHE A 5 4.69 -11.02 9.25
N LEU A 6 3.65 -10.24 9.57
CA LEU A 6 2.59 -9.76 8.67
C LEU A 6 3.03 -9.86 7.20
N GLY A 7 2.43 -10.78 6.44
CA GLY A 7 2.80 -11.00 5.04
C GLY A 7 2.88 -9.64 4.34
N PRO A 8 3.93 -9.39 3.53
CA PRO A 8 4.17 -8.06 3.01
C PRO A 8 2.86 -7.59 2.37
N LEU A 9 2.40 -6.39 2.73
CA LEU A 9 1.54 -5.66 1.82
C LEU A 9 2.16 -5.82 0.42
N PRO A 10 1.37 -6.01 -0.64
CA PRO A 10 1.92 -6.16 -1.98
C PRO A 10 2.41 -4.79 -2.49
N ILE A 11 3.43 -4.23 -1.84
CA ILE A 11 4.17 -3.04 -2.27
C ILE A 11 5.24 -3.40 -3.32
N ALA A 12 5.34 -4.68 -3.65
CA ALA A 12 6.18 -5.24 -4.70
C ALA A 12 5.36 -6.23 -5.52
N ASP A 13 5.58 -6.25 -6.84
CA ASP A 13 5.05 -7.23 -7.78
C ASP A 13 6.20 -7.88 -8.58
N PRO A 14 6.87 -8.91 -8.02
CA PRO A 14 7.95 -9.63 -8.70
C PRO A 14 7.51 -10.37 -9.98
N GLN A 15 6.20 -10.44 -10.27
CA GLN A 15 5.64 -11.07 -11.46
C GLN A 15 5.11 -10.05 -12.47
N SER A 16 5.37 -8.75 -12.25
CA SER A 16 4.87 -7.69 -13.11
C SER A 16 5.25 -7.91 -14.58
N LEU A 17 4.27 -7.64 -15.45
CA LEU A 17 4.50 -7.61 -16.89
C LEU A 17 5.33 -6.38 -17.30
N ASN A 18 5.35 -5.33 -16.47
CA ASN A 18 6.23 -4.18 -16.67
C ASN A 18 7.65 -4.56 -16.21
N PRO A 19 8.66 -4.53 -17.10
CA PRO A 19 10.01 -4.98 -16.77
C PRO A 19 10.67 -4.13 -15.68
N ALA A 20 10.49 -2.81 -15.69
CA ALA A 20 11.06 -1.94 -14.67
C ALA A 20 10.42 -2.20 -13.29
N CYS A 21 9.08 -2.29 -13.25
CA CYS A 21 8.37 -2.63 -12.02
C CYS A 21 8.80 -3.99 -11.46
N ARG A 22 8.97 -4.99 -12.34
CA ARG A 22 9.43 -6.32 -11.95
C ARG A 22 10.84 -6.28 -11.36
N GLU A 23 11.77 -5.58 -12.01
CA GLU A 23 13.16 -5.45 -11.54
C GLU A 23 13.23 -4.76 -10.18
N ASP A 24 12.53 -3.63 -10.02
CA ASP A 24 12.45 -2.89 -8.75
C ASP A 24 11.78 -3.72 -7.65
N SER A 25 10.73 -4.47 -8.00
CA SER A 25 10.00 -5.33 -7.07
C SER A 25 10.83 -6.52 -6.59
N VAL A 26 11.62 -7.14 -7.47
CA VAL A 26 12.55 -8.21 -7.10
C VAL A 26 13.63 -7.66 -6.16
N LEU A 27 14.16 -6.46 -6.44
CA LEU A 27 15.13 -5.80 -5.57
C LEU A 27 14.55 -5.50 -4.19
N LEU A 28 13.36 -4.89 -4.13
CA LEU A 28 12.67 -4.58 -2.88
C LEU A 28 12.35 -5.86 -2.09
N ALA A 29 11.85 -6.91 -2.73
CA ALA A 29 11.57 -8.18 -2.06
C ALA A 29 12.83 -8.80 -1.42
N ALA A 30 13.94 -8.86 -2.16
CA ALA A 30 15.20 -9.36 -1.63
C ALA A 30 15.76 -8.48 -0.49
N ALA A 31 15.55 -7.16 -0.57
CA ALA A 31 16.01 -6.22 0.43
C ALA A 31 15.18 -6.25 1.73
N LEU A 32 13.88 -6.55 1.63
CA LEU A 32 12.99 -6.83 2.75
C LEU A 32 13.37 -8.15 3.45
N GLU A 33 13.67 -9.21 2.68
CA GLU A 33 14.16 -10.47 3.25
C GLU A 33 15.47 -10.27 4.04
N ASN A 34 16.35 -9.40 3.54
CA ASN A 34 17.61 -9.05 4.18
C ASN A 34 17.51 -7.92 5.23
N ARG A 35 16.30 -7.42 5.54
CA ARG A 35 16.07 -6.38 6.56
C ARG A 35 16.89 -5.11 6.36
N THR A 36 17.12 -4.72 5.11
CA THR A 36 17.84 -3.47 4.82
C THR A 36 16.99 -2.27 5.24
N LEU A 37 17.64 -1.23 5.79
CA LEU A 37 16.93 -0.07 6.34
C LEU A 37 16.01 0.60 5.31
N TRP A 38 16.50 0.87 4.10
CA TRP A 38 15.71 1.54 3.06
C TRP A 38 14.45 0.76 2.68
N ALA A 39 14.53 -0.58 2.66
CA ALA A 39 13.41 -1.43 2.29
C ALA A 39 12.36 -1.46 3.41
N GLU A 40 12.81 -1.53 4.67
CA GLU A 40 11.93 -1.43 5.84
C GLU A 40 11.27 -0.05 5.90
N GLN A 41 11.97 1.03 5.56
CA GLN A 41 11.40 2.39 5.47
C GLN A 41 10.34 2.50 4.36
N MET A 42 10.60 1.98 3.16
CA MET A 42 9.57 1.95 2.09
C MET A 42 8.33 1.16 2.52
N TRP A 43 8.56 0.05 3.23
CA TRP A 43 7.47 -0.74 3.77
C TRP A 43 6.70 0.04 4.83
N ASP A 44 7.34 0.57 5.86
CA ASP A 44 6.69 1.31 6.95
C ASP A 44 5.91 2.52 6.43
N ALA A 45 6.47 3.23 5.45
CA ALA A 45 5.85 4.37 4.81
C ALA A 45 4.52 4.08 4.11
N SER A 46 4.30 2.84 3.71
CA SER A 46 3.10 2.44 2.97
C SER A 46 1.86 2.36 3.88
N ALA A 47 0.72 2.86 3.42
CA ALA A 47 -0.56 2.66 4.10
C ALA A 47 -0.92 1.15 4.16
N LYS A 48 -1.07 0.61 5.38
CA LYS A 48 -1.25 -0.84 5.63
C LYS A 48 -2.68 -1.33 5.38
N SER A 49 -3.66 -0.53 5.75
CA SER A 49 -5.07 -0.85 5.60
C SER A 49 -5.81 0.44 5.38
N PRO A 50 -6.86 0.44 4.54
CA PRO A 50 -7.78 1.55 4.51
C PRO A 50 -8.42 1.72 5.89
N VAL A 51 -8.44 2.96 6.40
CA VAL A 51 -9.27 3.39 7.54
C VAL A 51 -10.48 4.20 7.06
N GLY A 52 -11.56 4.21 7.85
CA GLY A 52 -12.75 5.03 7.57
C GLY A 52 -13.48 4.67 6.28
N LEU A 53 -13.48 3.37 5.94
CA LEU A 53 -14.16 2.86 4.74
C LEU A 53 -15.67 3.19 4.73
N LEU A 54 -16.34 3.00 5.87
CA LEU A 54 -17.77 3.30 5.99
C LEU A 54 -18.04 4.82 6.02
N THR A 55 -17.11 5.61 6.54
CA THR A 55 -17.24 7.08 6.59
C THR A 55 -16.71 7.77 5.33
N GLY A 56 -16.33 7.01 4.30
CA GLY A 56 -15.86 7.56 3.03
C GLY A 56 -14.51 8.30 3.08
N THR A 57 -13.57 7.89 3.94
CA THR A 57 -12.24 8.51 3.98
C THR A 57 -11.55 8.38 2.61
N GLY A 58 -11.46 9.49 1.88
CA GLY A 58 -11.04 9.49 0.49
C GLY A 58 -9.53 9.41 0.24
N VAL A 59 -8.69 9.72 1.24
CA VAL A 59 -7.24 9.78 1.05
C VAL A 59 -6.51 9.22 2.26
N GLN A 60 -5.51 8.38 2.00
CA GLN A 60 -4.63 7.82 3.03
C GLN A 60 -3.19 7.87 2.53
N PHE A 61 -2.34 8.53 3.32
CA PHE A 61 -0.98 8.85 2.90
C PHE A 61 0.07 7.87 3.41
N GLY A 62 -0.24 7.06 4.43
CA GLY A 62 0.80 6.35 5.17
C GLY A 62 1.75 7.35 5.87
N ASN A 63 3.03 6.99 6.01
CA ASN A 63 4.06 7.93 6.47
C ASN A 63 4.68 8.64 5.25
N PHE A 64 4.05 9.72 4.82
CA PHE A 64 4.40 10.43 3.59
C PHE A 64 5.84 10.96 3.59
N ASP A 65 6.28 11.56 4.68
CA ASP A 65 7.62 12.15 4.76
C ASP A 65 8.71 11.06 4.68
N GLU A 66 8.51 9.93 5.36
CA GLU A 66 9.42 8.78 5.27
C GLU A 66 9.45 8.16 3.86
N CYS A 67 8.32 8.16 3.15
CA CYS A 67 8.30 7.79 1.74
C CYS A 67 9.28 8.66 0.96
N LEU A 68 9.18 9.99 1.08
CA LEU A 68 10.03 10.94 0.33
C LEU A 68 11.52 10.85 0.67
N ASP A 69 11.87 10.36 1.86
CA ASP A 69 13.25 10.21 2.29
C ASP A 69 13.97 9.02 1.62
N VAL A 70 13.26 8.00 1.13
CA VAL A 70 13.88 6.86 0.44
C VAL A 70 14.17 7.18 -1.03
N GLN A 71 15.40 7.60 -1.31
CA GLN A 71 15.85 7.95 -2.67
C GLN A 71 16.87 6.97 -3.28
N GLN A 72 17.36 5.99 -2.51
CA GLN A 72 18.30 4.97 -2.98
C GLN A 72 18.07 3.62 -2.28
N PRO A 73 18.33 2.48 -2.96
CA PRO A 73 18.75 2.36 -4.37
C PRO A 73 17.61 2.62 -5.37
N LEU A 74 16.37 2.68 -4.88
CA LEU A 74 15.18 3.05 -5.64
C LEU A 74 14.71 4.43 -5.20
N SER A 75 14.19 5.23 -6.14
CA SER A 75 13.43 6.42 -5.78
C SER A 75 12.02 5.97 -5.44
N SER A 76 11.62 6.16 -4.19
CA SER A 76 10.24 5.93 -3.77
C SER A 76 9.28 6.77 -4.61
N GLN A 77 8.04 6.29 -4.72
CA GLN A 77 6.94 6.98 -5.38
C GLN A 77 5.71 6.87 -4.48
N TYR A 78 4.95 7.95 -4.38
CA TYR A 78 3.69 7.95 -3.67
C TYR A 78 2.55 7.50 -4.59
N CYS A 79 1.71 6.60 -4.08
CA CYS A 79 0.53 6.09 -4.78
C CYS A 79 -0.71 6.27 -3.91
N LEU A 80 -1.79 6.77 -4.52
CA LEU A 80 -3.12 6.79 -3.91
C LEU A 80 -4.02 5.76 -4.61
N VAL A 81 -4.59 4.84 -3.83
CA VAL A 81 -5.51 3.83 -4.33
C VAL A 81 -6.94 4.27 -4.05
N THR A 82 -7.81 4.21 -5.06
CA THR A 82 -9.26 4.36 -4.88
C THR A 82 -9.86 2.98 -4.64
N LEU A 83 -10.51 2.80 -3.50
CA LEU A 83 -11.24 1.58 -3.19
C LEU A 83 -12.71 1.78 -3.48
N VAL A 84 -13.26 0.92 -4.33
CA VAL A 84 -14.69 0.87 -4.63
C VAL A 84 -15.23 -0.42 -4.03
N LEU A 85 -16.23 -0.30 -3.16
CA LEU A 85 -16.92 -1.46 -2.61
C LEU A 85 -17.94 -1.97 -3.61
N ASP A 86 -17.78 -3.24 -3.99
CA ASP A 86 -18.80 -3.95 -4.76
C ASP A 86 -19.92 -4.39 -3.81
N VAL A 87 -20.97 -3.58 -3.75
CA VAL A 87 -22.15 -3.84 -2.91
C VAL A 87 -23.16 -4.66 -3.72
N PRO A 88 -23.51 -5.89 -3.30
CA PRO A 88 -24.46 -6.72 -4.02
C PRO A 88 -25.82 -6.03 -4.20
N PRO A 89 -26.51 -6.25 -5.32
CA PRO A 89 -27.84 -5.70 -5.55
C PRO A 89 -28.82 -6.21 -4.48
N GLY A 90 -29.60 -5.28 -3.89
CA GLY A 90 -30.56 -5.56 -2.81
C GLY A 90 -30.19 -4.98 -1.44
N TYR A 91 -28.97 -4.46 -1.30
CA TYR A 91 -28.56 -3.64 -0.16
C TYR A 91 -28.59 -2.15 -0.54
N ASP A 92 -28.88 -1.28 0.43
CA ASP A 92 -28.86 0.17 0.21
C ASP A 92 -27.43 0.62 -0.06
N THR A 93 -27.24 1.34 -1.17
CA THR A 93 -25.92 1.88 -1.55
C THR A 93 -25.73 3.29 -1.03
N LEU A 94 -26.77 3.90 -0.46
CA LEU A 94 -26.69 5.15 0.26
C LEU A 94 -26.29 4.86 1.70
N ASP A 95 -25.12 5.36 2.12
CA ASP A 95 -24.79 5.39 3.53
C ASP A 95 -25.70 6.43 4.21
N PRO A 96 -26.57 6.04 5.18
CA PRO A 96 -27.47 6.95 5.87
C PRO A 96 -26.74 8.07 6.65
N GLU A 97 -25.43 7.94 6.89
CA GLU A 97 -24.62 9.01 7.48
C GLU A 97 -24.17 10.06 6.46
N THR A 98 -24.24 9.78 5.15
CA THR A 98 -23.96 10.77 4.08
C THR A 98 -24.99 11.90 4.07
N GLU A 99 -26.20 11.65 4.57
CA GLU A 99 -27.28 12.65 4.66
C GLU A 99 -27.23 13.50 5.94
N ARG A 100 -26.30 13.22 6.87
CA ARG A 100 -26.18 13.96 8.15
C ARG A 100 -25.25 15.17 8.12
N TYR A 101 -24.60 15.45 6.99
CA TYR A 101 -23.68 16.58 6.83
C TYR A 101 -24.08 17.49 5.67
#